data_AF-A0A1H4HWS8-F1
#
_entry.id   AF-A0A1H4HWS8-F1
#
_cell.length_a   1.000
_cell.length_b   1.000
_cell.length_c   1.000
_cell.angle_alpha   90.00
_cell.angle_beta   90.00
_cell.angle_gamma   90.00
#
_symmetry.space_group_name_H-M   'P 1'
#
loop_
_entity.id
_entity.type
_entity.pdbx_description
1 polymer ?
#
loop_
_entity_poly.entity_id
_entity_poly.type
_entity_poly.pdbx_seq_one_letter_code
_entity_poly.pdbx_strand_id
1 'polypeptide(L)'
;MSKRWAFILVVLGLGFLAQHQARASMFDAPLPEDLFVMEPAPEVPSQLKAFSGKWTGKLIGAQIQSEHTMVVERMDPNMTWVVWAIGPGRSIVGGGQSGWFRVPGLLNKSSELVLLIGSARVVYRLSGPDELEVVSTVQGFNQKGTLKRVAMPVLPYTSKQPPTYWPNRAGRGDVKPTTSTVVATFPETAVISPVKPDTPPERAKWLGKWVGSACNDFECDVKLAVLSVTADSARVIQLFASKWGPPEPAIRDAVFEGDELILRAGRMRTAYRMRPSGQLDVFRVDPNGTFVWGALAKEP
;
A
#
# COMPACT_ATOMS: atom_id res chain seq x y z
N MET A 1 -59.99 36.35 50.43
CA MET A 1 -59.20 37.02 49.37
C MET A 1 -57.76 36.50 49.45
N SER A 2 -57.42 35.49 48.62
CA SER A 2 -56.42 35.54 47.53
C SER A 2 -55.02 36.04 47.98
N LYS A 3 -53.89 35.35 47.82
CA LYS A 3 -53.35 34.77 46.57
C LYS A 3 -52.27 33.71 46.89
N ARG A 4 -52.24 32.65 46.08
CA ARG A 4 -51.14 31.69 45.90
C ARG A 4 -50.15 32.20 44.84
N TRP A 5 -48.84 32.11 45.06
CA TRP A 5 -47.72 32.04 44.08
C TRP A 5 -46.50 31.51 44.88
N ALA A 6 -45.92 30.31 44.73
CA ALA A 6 -45.34 29.56 43.59
C ALA A 6 -44.09 30.21 42.99
N PHE A 7 -42.90 29.71 43.37
CA PHE A 7 -41.69 29.72 42.54
C PHE A 7 -40.88 28.44 42.79
N ILE A 8 -40.93 27.53 41.82
CA ILE A 8 -40.04 26.37 41.67
C ILE A 8 -38.95 26.81 40.70
N LEU A 9 -37.69 26.74 41.13
CA LEU A 9 -36.52 27.07 40.32
C LEU A 9 -36.00 25.75 39.72
N VAL A 10 -36.32 25.52 38.45
CA VAL A 10 -35.83 24.38 37.66
C VAL A 10 -34.43 24.71 37.13
N VAL A 11 -33.43 23.98 37.60
CA VAL A 11 -32.06 24.02 37.08
C VAL A 11 -32.04 23.20 35.77
N LEU A 12 -32.18 23.90 34.65
CA LEU A 12 -32.00 23.42 33.29
C LEU A 12 -30.61 23.86 32.81
N GLY A 13 -29.62 22.97 32.83
CA GLY A 13 -28.31 23.31 32.31
C GLY A 13 -27.26 22.24 32.54
N LEU A 14 -27.31 21.14 31.77
CA LEU A 14 -26.19 20.23 31.49
C LEU A 14 -26.69 19.13 30.55
N GLY A 15 -26.63 19.38 29.24
CA GLY A 15 -27.15 18.43 28.26
C GLY A 15 -26.90 18.80 26.80
N PHE A 16 -25.74 19.38 26.49
CA PHE A 16 -25.25 19.48 25.11
C PHE A 16 -23.81 18.97 25.06
N LEU A 17 -23.63 17.68 25.38
CA LEU A 17 -22.49 16.96 24.82
C LEU A 17 -22.77 16.81 23.34
N ALA A 18 -22.03 17.59 22.56
CA ALA A 18 -22.06 17.60 21.11
C ALA A 18 -22.02 16.17 20.57
N GLN A 19 -23.17 15.67 20.12
CA GLN A 19 -23.22 14.64 19.09
C GLN A 19 -22.74 15.28 17.78
N HIS A 20 -21.47 15.64 17.70
CA HIS A 20 -20.73 15.63 16.45
C HIS A 20 -20.41 14.17 16.13
N GLN A 21 -21.45 13.35 16.00
CA GLN A 21 -21.35 12.20 15.13
C GLN A 21 -21.15 12.80 13.74
N ALA A 22 -19.89 12.80 13.32
CA ALA A 22 -19.51 12.99 11.95
C ALA A 22 -20.54 12.23 11.12
N ARG A 23 -21.40 12.97 10.41
CA ARG A 23 -22.06 12.41 9.25
C ARG A 23 -20.90 12.02 8.35
N ALA A 24 -20.46 10.77 8.45
CA ALA A 24 -19.75 10.11 7.38
C ALA A 24 -20.59 10.45 6.16
N SER A 25 -20.03 11.32 5.30
CA SER A 25 -20.76 11.79 4.14
C SER A 25 -21.21 10.51 3.43
N MET A 26 -22.51 10.38 3.12
CA MET A 26 -23.06 9.22 2.40
C MET A 26 -22.43 9.04 0.99
N PHE A 27 -21.37 9.78 0.69
CA PHE A 27 -20.67 9.86 -0.58
C PHE A 27 -19.19 9.47 -0.47
N ASP A 28 -18.70 9.02 0.70
CA ASP A 28 -17.31 8.56 0.80
C ASP A 28 -17.19 7.10 0.34
N ALA A 29 -16.23 6.82 -0.54
CA ALA A 29 -15.83 5.44 -0.84
C ALA A 29 -15.36 4.74 0.45
N PRO A 30 -15.54 3.40 0.59
CA PRO A 30 -15.15 2.68 1.79
C PRO A 30 -13.64 2.81 2.05
N LEU A 31 -13.27 3.06 3.31
CA LEU A 31 -11.88 3.25 3.74
C LEU A 31 -11.47 2.16 4.74
N PRO A 32 -10.16 1.88 4.89
CA PRO A 32 -9.65 1.08 6.00
C PRO A 32 -10.01 1.70 7.36
N GLU A 33 -10.18 0.88 8.38
CA GLU A 33 -10.37 1.34 9.77
C GLU A 33 -9.07 1.93 10.36
N ASP A 34 -7.92 1.43 9.91
CA ASP A 34 -6.57 1.84 10.33
C ASP A 34 -5.99 2.97 9.46
N LEU A 35 -6.85 3.78 8.83
CA LEU A 35 -6.45 4.87 7.94
C LEU A 35 -5.77 6.01 8.71
N PHE A 36 -4.68 6.56 8.16
CA PHE A 36 -4.02 7.75 8.69
C PHE A 36 -3.45 8.64 7.58
N VAL A 37 -3.00 9.84 7.95
CA VAL A 37 -2.21 10.74 7.09
C VAL A 37 -1.00 11.19 7.90
N MET A 38 0.19 11.14 7.31
CA MET A 38 1.40 11.74 7.88
C MET A 38 1.81 13.00 7.13
N GLU A 39 2.50 13.90 7.82
CA GLU A 39 3.25 14.96 7.16
C GLU A 39 4.22 14.36 6.13
N PRO A 40 4.38 14.98 4.95
CA PRO A 40 5.38 14.56 3.98
C PRO A 40 6.80 14.68 4.53
N ALA A 41 7.70 13.79 4.10
CA ALA A 41 9.10 13.89 4.46
C ALA A 41 9.66 15.29 4.14
N PRO A 42 10.57 15.84 4.97
CA PRO A 42 11.13 17.17 4.75
C PRO A 42 11.68 17.37 3.34
N GLU A 43 12.29 16.34 2.76
CA GLU A 43 12.96 16.32 1.46
C GLU A 43 11.99 16.27 0.27
N VAL A 44 10.69 16.00 0.50
CA VAL A 44 9.69 16.08 -0.56
C VAL A 44 9.55 17.55 -1.01
N PRO A 45 9.62 17.87 -2.31
CA PRO A 45 9.42 19.23 -2.80
C PRO A 45 8.09 19.84 -2.32
N SER A 46 8.10 21.11 -1.88
CA SER A 46 6.94 21.80 -1.30
C SER A 46 5.69 21.74 -2.19
N GLN A 47 5.86 21.89 -3.50
CA GLN A 47 4.76 21.78 -4.48
C GLN A 47 4.08 20.41 -4.48
N LEU A 48 4.82 19.34 -4.17
CA LEU A 48 4.30 17.97 -4.14
C LEU A 48 3.67 17.63 -2.78
N LYS A 49 4.08 18.31 -1.70
CA LYS A 49 3.47 18.15 -0.36
C LYS A 49 1.98 18.43 -0.37
N ALA A 50 1.50 19.28 -1.29
CA ALA A 50 0.10 19.58 -1.46
C ALA A 50 -0.76 18.35 -1.79
N PHE A 51 -0.21 17.26 -2.35
CA PHE A 51 -0.95 16.01 -2.54
C PHE A 51 -1.32 15.31 -1.22
N SER A 52 -0.62 15.61 -0.12
CA SER A 52 -0.87 14.95 1.17
C SER A 52 -2.29 15.20 1.67
N GLY A 53 -2.88 14.24 2.38
CA GLY A 53 -4.22 14.34 2.94
C GLY A 53 -5.26 13.44 2.27
N LYS A 54 -6.53 13.70 2.62
CA LYS A 54 -7.70 13.00 2.11
C LYS A 54 -8.40 13.84 1.04
N TRP A 55 -8.83 13.17 -0.01
CA TRP A 55 -9.48 13.75 -1.18
C TRP A 55 -10.70 12.91 -1.56
N THR A 56 -11.86 13.54 -1.72
CA THR A 56 -13.10 12.83 -2.09
C THR A 56 -13.78 13.49 -3.28
N GLY A 57 -14.46 12.69 -4.09
CA GLY A 57 -15.18 13.17 -5.26
C GLY A 57 -15.75 12.00 -6.05
N LYS A 58 -15.90 12.19 -7.36
CA LYS A 58 -16.50 11.18 -8.25
C LYS A 58 -15.62 10.89 -9.44
N LEU A 59 -15.57 9.63 -9.82
CA LEU A 59 -15.05 9.18 -11.12
C LEU A 59 -16.23 8.98 -12.07
N ILE A 60 -16.17 9.64 -13.21
CA ILE A 60 -17.21 9.62 -14.25
C ILE A 60 -16.59 9.08 -15.53
N GLY A 61 -17.08 7.93 -15.98
CA GLY A 61 -16.81 7.36 -17.30
C GLY A 61 -18.07 7.39 -18.17
N ALA A 62 -17.96 6.85 -19.39
CA ALA A 62 -19.05 6.87 -20.37
C ALA A 62 -20.34 6.17 -19.89
N GLN A 63 -20.23 5.12 -19.08
CA GLN A 63 -21.36 4.28 -18.65
C GLN A 63 -21.41 4.04 -17.13
N ILE A 64 -20.46 4.59 -16.39
CA ILE A 64 -20.30 4.33 -14.96
C ILE A 64 -19.89 5.60 -14.24
N GLN A 65 -20.52 5.82 -13.08
CA GLN A 65 -20.10 6.82 -12.11
C GLN A 65 -19.82 6.11 -10.78
N SER A 66 -18.76 6.47 -10.08
CA SER A 66 -18.45 5.92 -8.76
C SER A 66 -17.95 7.02 -7.85
N GLU A 67 -18.31 6.95 -6.56
CA GLU A 67 -17.62 7.76 -5.56
C GLU A 67 -16.16 7.32 -5.50
N HIS A 68 -15.25 8.26 -5.27
CA HIS A 68 -13.81 8.01 -5.23
C HIS A 68 -13.19 8.77 -4.08
N THR A 69 -12.40 8.06 -3.29
CA THR A 69 -11.58 8.64 -2.22
C THR A 69 -10.12 8.27 -2.45
N MET A 70 -9.24 9.27 -2.38
CA MET A 70 -7.81 9.08 -2.31
C MET A 70 -7.30 9.59 -0.96
N VAL A 71 -6.48 8.81 -0.28
CA VAL A 71 -5.77 9.26 0.92
C VAL A 71 -4.30 8.99 0.75
N VAL A 72 -3.48 10.04 0.89
CA VAL A 72 -2.03 9.90 0.92
C VAL A 72 -1.59 9.67 2.35
N GLU A 73 -1.32 8.40 2.70
CA GLU A 73 -0.94 8.02 4.08
C GLU A 73 0.50 8.43 4.40
N ARG A 74 1.41 8.33 3.43
CA ARG A 74 2.84 8.67 3.59
C ARG A 74 3.44 9.17 2.28
N MET A 75 4.34 10.14 2.37
CA MET A 75 5.05 10.68 1.20
C MET A 75 6.55 10.77 1.50
N ASP A 76 7.35 9.93 0.85
CA ASP A 76 8.81 9.96 0.86
C ASP A 76 9.33 10.43 -0.53
N PRO A 77 10.61 10.83 -0.65
CA PRO A 77 11.15 11.39 -1.90
C PRO A 77 11.02 10.48 -3.14
N ASN A 78 11.00 9.17 -2.94
CA ASN A 78 10.98 8.19 -4.04
C ASN A 78 9.66 7.41 -4.15
N MET A 79 8.77 7.53 -3.16
CA MET A 79 7.56 6.70 -3.10
C MET A 79 6.51 7.37 -2.21
N THR A 80 5.27 7.31 -2.64
CA THR A 80 4.10 7.76 -1.87
C THR A 80 3.21 6.55 -1.61
N TRP A 81 2.67 6.39 -0.40
CA TRP A 81 1.69 5.37 -0.10
C TRP A 81 0.29 5.95 -0.12
N VAL A 82 -0.57 5.33 -0.91
CA VAL A 82 -1.90 5.85 -1.21
C VAL A 82 -2.95 4.79 -0.95
N VAL A 83 -3.97 5.13 -0.19
CA VAL A 83 -5.24 4.40 -0.17
C VAL A 83 -6.07 4.93 -1.33
N TRP A 84 -6.25 4.08 -2.34
CA TRP A 84 -7.15 4.29 -3.47
C TRP A 84 -8.45 3.55 -3.20
N ALA A 85 -9.56 4.28 -3.03
CA ALA A 85 -10.85 3.71 -2.68
C ALA A 85 -11.93 4.11 -3.68
N ILE A 86 -12.75 3.14 -4.08
CA ILE A 86 -13.87 3.32 -4.99
C ILE A 86 -15.17 2.86 -4.31
N GLY A 87 -16.20 3.69 -4.39
CA GLY A 87 -17.55 3.39 -3.93
C GLY A 87 -18.30 2.48 -4.91
N PRO A 88 -19.55 2.09 -4.58
CA PRO A 88 -20.36 1.28 -5.48
C PRO A 88 -20.62 2.04 -6.79
N GLY A 89 -20.35 1.38 -7.91
CA GLY A 89 -20.55 1.98 -9.23
C GLY A 89 -22.04 2.10 -9.56
N ARG A 90 -22.48 3.28 -9.96
CA ARG A 90 -23.77 3.53 -10.61
C ARG A 90 -23.58 3.38 -12.11
N SER A 91 -24.12 2.31 -12.68
CA SER A 91 -24.01 2.01 -14.11
C SER A 91 -25.31 1.40 -14.62
N ILE A 92 -25.61 1.65 -15.90
CA ILE A 92 -26.81 1.13 -16.58
C ILE A 92 -26.71 -0.38 -16.90
N VAL A 93 -25.51 -0.95 -16.89
CA VAL A 93 -25.26 -2.38 -17.19
C VAL A 93 -24.95 -3.23 -15.94
N GLY A 94 -25.12 -2.66 -14.74
CA GLY A 94 -24.83 -3.32 -13.46
C GLY A 94 -23.82 -2.56 -12.60
N GLY A 95 -23.83 -2.84 -11.30
CA GLY A 95 -23.02 -2.12 -10.31
C GLY A 95 -21.56 -2.59 -10.24
N GLY A 96 -20.63 -1.64 -10.02
CA GLY A 96 -19.22 -1.94 -9.76
C GLY A 96 -18.96 -2.35 -8.31
N GLN A 97 -17.92 -3.16 -8.07
CA GLN A 97 -17.51 -3.52 -6.71
C GLN A 97 -16.93 -2.30 -6.00
N SER A 98 -17.37 -2.06 -4.76
CA SER A 98 -16.73 -1.08 -3.88
C SER A 98 -15.56 -1.70 -3.13
N GLY A 99 -14.53 -0.93 -2.87
CA GLY A 99 -13.39 -1.38 -2.07
C GLY A 99 -12.25 -0.39 -2.09
N TRP A 100 -11.14 -0.78 -1.47
CA TRP A 100 -9.94 0.03 -1.38
C TRP A 100 -8.68 -0.81 -1.53
N PHE A 101 -7.61 -0.15 -1.97
CA PHE A 101 -6.29 -0.70 -2.13
C PHE A 101 -5.27 0.26 -1.53
N ARG A 102 -4.30 -0.26 -0.79
CA ARG A 102 -3.07 0.46 -0.48
C ARG A 102 -2.08 0.18 -1.59
N VAL A 103 -1.65 1.23 -2.29
CA VAL A 103 -0.78 1.12 -3.45
C VAL A 103 0.35 2.13 -3.38
N PRO A 104 1.53 1.79 -3.91
CA PRO A 104 2.59 2.76 -4.13
C PRO A 104 2.18 3.72 -5.25
N GLY A 105 2.52 4.98 -5.07
CA GLY A 105 2.38 6.06 -6.04
C GLY A 105 3.72 6.71 -6.32
N LEU A 106 3.89 7.13 -7.57
CA LEU A 106 5.05 7.88 -8.01
C LEU A 106 4.70 9.34 -8.20
N LEU A 107 5.48 10.21 -7.56
CA LEU A 107 5.46 11.63 -7.85
C LEU A 107 6.46 11.92 -8.97
N ASN A 108 6.01 12.60 -10.02
CA ASN A 108 6.88 13.03 -11.11
C ASN A 108 7.19 14.53 -11.04
N LYS A 109 8.13 14.97 -11.88
CA LYS A 109 8.55 16.39 -11.95
C LYS A 109 7.46 17.33 -12.47
N SER A 110 6.46 16.78 -13.16
CA SER A 110 5.33 17.53 -13.71
C SER A 110 4.20 17.75 -12.68
N SER A 111 4.48 17.53 -11.39
CA SER A 111 3.49 17.62 -10.31
C SER A 111 2.29 16.70 -10.50
N GLU A 112 2.54 15.50 -11.01
CA GLU A 112 1.55 14.42 -11.08
C GLU A 112 1.86 13.34 -10.05
N LEU A 113 0.81 12.78 -9.45
CA LEU A 113 0.87 11.53 -8.70
C LEU A 113 0.29 10.41 -9.56
N VAL A 114 1.09 9.41 -9.87
CA VAL A 114 0.73 8.29 -10.76
C VAL A 114 0.65 7.01 -9.95
N LEU A 115 -0.49 6.30 -10.04
CA LEU A 115 -0.71 4.98 -9.47
C LEU A 115 -0.88 3.95 -10.59
N LEU A 116 -0.32 2.77 -10.40
CA LEU A 116 -0.50 1.62 -11.30
C LEU A 116 -1.18 0.50 -10.52
N ILE A 117 -2.44 0.22 -10.82
CA ILE A 117 -3.29 -0.71 -10.06
C ILE A 117 -3.80 -1.80 -11.00
N GLY A 118 -3.10 -2.93 -11.05
CA GLY A 118 -3.39 -3.96 -12.06
C GLY A 118 -3.19 -3.41 -13.48
N SER A 119 -4.24 -3.44 -14.30
CA SER A 119 -4.24 -2.82 -15.64
C SER A 119 -4.64 -1.34 -15.65
N ALA A 120 -4.98 -0.77 -14.49
CA ALA A 120 -5.37 0.63 -14.36
C ALA A 120 -4.14 1.53 -14.22
N ARG A 121 -4.14 2.65 -14.95
CA ARG A 121 -3.25 3.77 -14.71
C ARG A 121 -4.06 4.95 -14.23
N VAL A 122 -3.78 5.43 -13.02
CA VAL A 122 -4.47 6.56 -12.41
C VAL A 122 -3.51 7.72 -12.26
N VAL A 123 -3.88 8.89 -12.75
CA VAL A 123 -3.09 10.12 -12.67
C VAL A 123 -3.88 11.18 -11.92
N TYR A 124 -3.28 11.73 -10.88
CA TYR A 124 -3.78 12.87 -10.14
C TYR A 124 -2.96 14.11 -10.46
N ARG A 125 -3.63 15.24 -10.62
CA ARG A 125 -3.02 16.56 -10.83
C ARG A 125 -3.68 17.58 -9.92
N LEU A 126 -2.88 18.44 -9.31
CA LEU A 126 -3.39 19.59 -8.57
C LEU A 126 -3.97 20.60 -9.57
N SER A 127 -5.27 20.87 -9.47
CA SER A 127 -5.93 21.98 -10.20
C SER A 127 -6.12 23.22 -9.31
N GLY A 128 -5.93 23.07 -7.99
CA GLY A 128 -5.92 24.16 -7.02
C GLY A 128 -5.43 23.69 -5.63
N PRO A 129 -5.43 24.57 -4.61
CA PRO A 129 -4.98 24.22 -3.26
C PRO A 129 -5.77 23.06 -2.63
N ASP A 130 -7.07 23.02 -2.91
CA ASP A 130 -8.02 22.05 -2.36
C ASP A 130 -8.78 21.28 -3.46
N GLU A 131 -8.17 21.18 -4.64
CA GLU A 131 -8.74 20.47 -5.77
C GLU A 131 -7.72 19.60 -6.51
N LEU A 132 -8.11 18.36 -6.78
CA LEU A 132 -7.40 17.42 -7.63
C LEU A 132 -8.24 17.03 -8.83
N GLU A 133 -7.66 17.09 -10.02
CA GLU A 133 -8.14 16.34 -11.17
C GLU A 133 -7.64 14.91 -11.11
N VAL A 134 -8.48 13.96 -11.50
CA VAL A 134 -8.12 12.56 -11.62
C VAL A 134 -8.51 12.03 -13.00
N VAL A 135 -7.59 11.28 -13.62
CA VAL A 135 -7.86 10.48 -14.81
C VAL A 135 -7.47 9.04 -14.51
N SER A 136 -8.43 8.13 -14.60
CA SER A 136 -8.20 6.69 -14.50
C SER A 136 -8.40 6.07 -15.88
N THR A 137 -7.40 5.36 -16.37
CA THR A 137 -7.45 4.61 -17.63
C THR A 137 -7.34 3.13 -17.33
N VAL A 138 -8.37 2.35 -17.70
CA VAL A 138 -8.41 0.89 -17.50
C VAL A 138 -8.79 0.25 -18.83
N GLN A 139 -7.90 -0.55 -19.41
CA GLN A 139 -8.17 -1.27 -20.67
C GLN A 139 -8.75 -0.37 -21.80
N GLY A 140 -8.26 0.87 -21.89
CA GLY A 140 -8.72 1.86 -22.89
C GLY A 140 -9.95 2.68 -22.47
N PHE A 141 -10.64 2.32 -21.39
CA PHE A 141 -11.73 3.12 -20.83
C PHE A 141 -11.18 4.21 -19.93
N ASN A 142 -11.66 5.44 -20.13
CA ASN A 142 -11.27 6.59 -19.33
C ASN A 142 -12.41 6.98 -18.38
N GLN A 143 -12.06 7.17 -17.12
CA GLN A 143 -12.88 7.84 -16.12
C GLN A 143 -12.16 9.13 -15.71
N LYS A 144 -12.92 10.20 -15.52
CA LYS A 144 -12.41 11.51 -15.10
C LYS A 144 -13.15 11.97 -13.86
N GLY A 145 -12.48 12.77 -13.04
CA GLY A 145 -13.08 13.29 -11.83
C GLY A 145 -12.38 14.52 -11.32
N THR A 146 -13.08 15.21 -10.43
CA THR A 146 -12.52 16.27 -9.59
C THR A 146 -12.75 15.85 -8.14
N LEU A 147 -11.69 15.90 -7.34
CA LEU A 147 -11.73 15.61 -5.92
C LEU A 147 -11.50 16.90 -5.12
N LYS A 148 -12.19 17.00 -3.99
CA LYS A 148 -12.01 18.08 -3.02
C LYS A 148 -11.27 17.56 -1.80
N ARG A 149 -10.41 18.41 -1.24
CA ARG A 149 -9.73 18.10 0.02
C ARG A 149 -10.75 17.99 1.14
N VAL A 150 -10.60 16.95 1.96
CA VAL A 150 -11.36 16.78 3.19
C VAL A 150 -10.39 16.82 4.36
N ALA A 151 -10.71 17.63 5.38
CA ALA A 151 -9.90 17.72 6.58
C ALA A 151 -9.77 16.33 7.25
N MET A 152 -8.55 15.97 7.63
CA MET A 152 -8.23 14.74 8.33
C MET A 152 -7.08 15.00 9.30
N PRO A 153 -7.06 14.38 10.49
CA PRO A 153 -5.92 14.50 11.39
C PRO A 153 -4.62 14.08 10.70
N VAL A 154 -3.58 14.91 10.84
CA VAL A 154 -2.25 14.66 10.27
C VAL A 154 -1.29 14.34 11.41
N LEU A 155 -0.62 13.19 11.30
CA LEU A 155 0.42 12.76 12.21
C LEU A 155 1.78 13.38 11.81
N PRO A 156 2.67 13.69 12.75
CA PRO A 156 4.02 14.14 12.43
C PRO A 156 4.78 13.11 11.58
N TYR A 157 5.65 13.58 10.69
CA TYR A 157 6.52 12.68 9.93
C TYR A 157 7.46 11.90 10.84
N THR A 158 7.69 10.64 10.52
CA THR A 158 8.76 9.85 11.13
C THR A 158 9.64 9.23 10.03
N SER A 159 10.95 9.32 10.20
CA SER A 159 11.93 8.72 9.29
C SER A 159 11.88 7.19 9.32
N LYS A 160 11.43 6.61 10.44
CA LYS A 160 11.10 5.19 10.53
C LYS A 160 9.99 4.89 9.51
N GLN A 161 10.29 4.07 8.52
CA GLN A 161 9.28 3.63 7.57
C GLN A 161 8.22 2.81 8.32
N PRO A 162 6.91 2.99 8.05
CA PRO A 162 5.94 2.02 8.51
C PRO A 162 6.30 0.66 7.93
N PRO A 163 5.84 -0.43 8.57
CA PRO A 163 5.79 -1.73 7.92
C PRO A 163 5.22 -1.60 6.51
N THR A 164 5.65 -2.46 5.60
CA THR A 164 5.13 -2.45 4.24
C THR A 164 3.60 -2.50 4.30
N TYR A 165 2.94 -1.60 3.57
CA TYR A 165 1.49 -1.64 3.47
C TYR A 165 1.09 -2.81 2.59
N TRP A 166 0.92 -3.98 3.21
CA TRP A 166 0.50 -5.18 2.54
C TRP A 166 -0.91 -4.96 1.97
N PRO A 167 -1.10 -5.08 0.64
CA PRO A 167 -2.44 -5.06 0.07
C PRO A 167 -3.34 -6.07 0.80
N ASN A 168 -4.63 -5.78 1.04
CA ASN A 168 -5.52 -6.68 1.79
C ASN A 168 -5.60 -8.12 1.27
N ARG A 169 -5.29 -8.31 -0.02
CA ARG A 169 -5.21 -9.63 -0.66
C ARG A 169 -3.81 -10.25 -0.59
N ALA A 170 -2.76 -9.44 -0.45
CA ALA A 170 -1.41 -9.92 -0.18
C ALA A 170 -1.37 -10.51 1.24
N GLY A 171 -0.92 -11.77 1.37
CA GLY A 171 -0.95 -12.49 2.65
C GLY A 171 -2.12 -13.45 2.85
N ARG A 172 -3.17 -13.40 2.01
CA ARG A 172 -4.30 -14.36 2.09
C ARG A 172 -4.19 -15.52 1.12
N GLY A 173 -3.32 -15.43 0.12
CA GLY A 173 -3.12 -16.50 -0.85
C GLY A 173 -2.18 -17.58 -0.31
N ASP A 174 -2.54 -18.84 -0.51
CA ASP A 174 -1.61 -19.95 -0.34
C ASP A 174 -0.42 -19.82 -1.29
N VAL A 175 0.70 -20.45 -0.93
CA VAL A 175 1.83 -20.60 -1.86
C VAL A 175 1.36 -21.46 -3.02
N LYS A 176 1.49 -20.94 -4.24
CA LYS A 176 1.16 -21.67 -5.46
C LYS A 176 2.38 -21.83 -6.36
N PRO A 177 2.46 -22.92 -7.14
CA PRO A 177 3.44 -23.04 -8.20
C PRO A 177 3.33 -21.87 -9.19
N THR A 178 4.45 -21.49 -9.77
CA THR A 178 4.49 -20.51 -10.88
C THR A 178 3.75 -21.05 -12.11
N THR A 179 3.06 -20.17 -12.82
CA THR A 179 2.52 -20.45 -14.17
C THR A 179 3.45 -19.95 -15.27
N SER A 180 4.58 -19.35 -14.90
CA SER A 180 5.56 -18.83 -15.84
C SER A 180 6.21 -19.94 -16.65
N THR A 181 6.47 -19.66 -17.94
CA THR A 181 7.30 -20.52 -18.79
C THR A 181 8.80 -20.32 -18.54
N VAL A 182 9.18 -19.29 -17.80
CA VAL A 182 10.56 -18.99 -17.41
C VAL A 182 10.71 -19.26 -15.93
N VAL A 183 11.45 -20.30 -15.58
CA VAL A 183 11.68 -20.73 -14.19
C VAL A 183 13.06 -20.24 -13.74
N ALA A 184 13.13 -19.68 -12.54
CA ALA A 184 14.40 -19.29 -11.94
C ALA A 184 15.13 -20.50 -11.36
N THR A 185 16.46 -20.49 -11.41
CA THR A 185 17.29 -21.52 -10.79
C THR A 185 18.26 -20.85 -9.83
N PHE A 186 18.39 -21.39 -8.61
CA PHE A 186 19.38 -20.89 -7.67
C PHE A 186 20.79 -21.11 -8.23
N PRO A 187 21.67 -20.09 -8.22
CA PRO A 187 23.06 -20.29 -8.61
C PRO A 187 23.77 -21.17 -7.58
N GLU A 188 24.89 -21.80 -7.97
CA GLU A 188 25.73 -22.59 -7.06
C GLU A 188 26.24 -21.77 -5.87
N THR A 189 26.36 -20.45 -6.04
CA THR A 189 26.74 -19.51 -4.99
C THR A 189 25.68 -19.31 -3.90
N ALA A 190 24.48 -19.91 -4.02
CA ALA A 190 23.41 -19.84 -3.03
C ALA A 190 23.66 -20.81 -1.86
N VAL A 191 24.81 -20.65 -1.20
CA VAL A 191 25.24 -21.43 -0.03
C VAL A 191 24.74 -20.75 1.25
N ILE A 192 24.01 -21.48 2.08
CA ILE A 192 23.49 -21.00 3.35
C ILE A 192 24.56 -21.15 4.43
N SER A 193 24.91 -20.06 5.08
CA SER A 193 25.84 -20.04 6.20
C SER A 193 25.18 -20.66 7.44
N PRO A 194 25.93 -21.35 8.31
CA PRO A 194 25.43 -21.78 9.61
C PRO A 194 24.88 -20.60 10.43
N VAL A 195 23.88 -20.87 11.27
CA VAL A 195 23.38 -19.91 12.27
C VAL A 195 24.54 -19.56 13.20
N LYS A 196 24.81 -18.26 13.38
CA LYS A 196 25.82 -17.82 14.34
C LYS A 196 25.24 -17.84 15.76
N PRO A 197 26.04 -18.09 16.81
CA PRO A 197 25.53 -18.16 18.19
C PRO A 197 24.82 -16.90 18.69
N ASP A 198 25.15 -15.74 18.14
CA ASP A 198 24.58 -14.43 18.46
C ASP A 198 23.35 -14.07 17.61
N THR A 199 22.94 -14.92 16.67
CA THR A 199 21.78 -14.67 15.82
C THR A 199 20.49 -14.84 16.63
N PRO A 200 19.62 -13.82 16.70
CA PRO A 200 18.34 -13.97 17.38
C PRO A 200 17.47 -15.09 16.76
N PRO A 201 16.75 -15.90 17.56
CA PRO A 201 15.98 -17.04 17.04
C PRO A 201 14.95 -16.65 15.97
N GLU A 202 14.32 -15.49 16.09
CA GLU A 202 13.36 -14.94 15.14
C GLU A 202 14.00 -14.49 13.82
N ARG A 203 15.32 -14.30 13.78
CA ARG A 203 16.08 -14.04 12.55
C ARG A 203 16.61 -15.34 11.95
N ALA A 204 17.05 -16.28 12.79
CA ALA A 204 17.56 -17.58 12.35
C ALA A 204 16.55 -18.35 11.47
N LYS A 205 15.24 -18.26 11.76
CA LYS A 205 14.17 -18.90 10.95
C LYS A 205 14.15 -18.48 9.48
N TRP A 206 14.69 -17.30 9.13
CA TRP A 206 14.76 -16.80 7.76
C TRP A 206 15.78 -17.52 6.89
N LEU A 207 16.80 -18.14 7.47
CA LEU A 207 17.84 -18.85 6.72
C LEU A 207 17.24 -20.00 5.92
N GLY A 208 17.72 -20.14 4.68
CA GLY A 208 17.31 -21.18 3.75
C GLY A 208 16.92 -20.63 2.39
N LYS A 209 16.39 -21.53 1.58
CA LYS A 209 15.86 -21.24 0.25
C LYS A 209 14.34 -21.21 0.32
N TRP A 210 13.75 -20.29 -0.43
CA TRP A 210 12.33 -20.02 -0.47
C TRP A 210 11.90 -19.95 -1.92
N VAL A 211 10.81 -20.64 -2.26
CA VAL A 211 10.31 -20.77 -3.63
C VAL A 211 8.81 -20.53 -3.66
N GLY A 212 8.32 -19.91 -4.72
CA GLY A 212 6.90 -19.69 -4.91
C GLY A 212 6.65 -18.80 -6.11
N SER A 213 5.54 -18.07 -6.06
CA SER A 213 5.10 -17.26 -7.19
C SER A 213 4.58 -15.90 -6.75
N ALA A 214 4.63 -14.96 -7.69
CA ALA A 214 4.08 -13.63 -7.55
C ALA A 214 3.42 -13.18 -8.87
N CYS A 215 3.06 -11.90 -8.94
CA CYS A 215 2.36 -11.29 -10.07
C CYS A 215 0.91 -11.77 -10.21
N ASN A 216 0.16 -11.13 -11.10
CA ASN A 216 -1.19 -11.60 -11.41
C ASN A 216 -1.11 -13.03 -11.97
N ASP A 217 -2.04 -13.88 -11.55
CA ASP A 217 -2.16 -15.27 -11.99
C ASP A 217 -0.88 -16.11 -11.86
N PHE A 218 -0.01 -15.75 -10.90
CA PHE A 218 1.21 -16.48 -10.57
C PHE A 218 2.23 -16.55 -11.72
N GLU A 219 2.18 -15.57 -12.65
CA GLU A 219 3.02 -15.54 -13.86
C GLU A 219 4.52 -15.29 -13.60
N CYS A 220 4.91 -15.02 -12.36
CA CYS A 220 6.30 -14.80 -11.97
C CYS A 220 6.78 -15.93 -11.06
N ASP A 221 7.87 -16.60 -11.46
CA ASP A 221 8.61 -17.51 -10.57
C ASP A 221 9.54 -16.69 -9.67
N VAL A 222 9.36 -16.86 -8.36
CA VAL A 222 10.09 -16.08 -7.36
C VAL A 222 10.86 -17.01 -6.45
N LYS A 223 12.15 -16.71 -6.31
CA LYS A 223 13.04 -17.43 -5.40
C LYS A 223 13.83 -16.46 -4.53
N LEU A 224 14.02 -16.84 -3.28
CA LEU A 224 14.82 -16.11 -2.31
C LEU A 224 15.73 -17.10 -1.59
N ALA A 225 17.04 -16.90 -1.63
CA ALA A 225 17.98 -17.58 -0.74
C ALA A 225 18.46 -16.59 0.31
N VAL A 226 18.22 -16.87 1.59
CA VAL A 226 18.74 -16.08 2.71
C VAL A 226 20.02 -16.75 3.19
N LEU A 227 21.15 -16.22 2.73
CA LEU A 227 22.48 -16.83 2.85
C LEU A 227 23.04 -16.70 4.27
N SER A 228 22.84 -15.55 4.90
CA SER A 228 23.27 -15.29 6.27
C SER A 228 22.37 -14.24 6.90
N VAL A 229 22.19 -14.28 8.21
CA VAL A 229 21.41 -13.29 8.97
C VAL A 229 22.23 -12.77 10.15
N THR A 230 21.92 -11.55 10.58
CA THR A 230 22.31 -10.95 11.85
C THR A 230 21.03 -10.50 12.58
N ALA A 231 21.15 -9.74 13.67
CA ALA A 231 19.99 -9.13 14.33
C ALA A 231 19.23 -8.16 13.40
N ASP A 232 19.97 -7.41 12.57
CA ASP A 232 19.44 -6.25 11.83
C ASP A 232 19.52 -6.40 10.31
N SER A 233 20.22 -7.42 9.80
CA SER A 233 20.43 -7.57 8.36
C SER A 233 20.48 -9.03 7.90
N ALA A 234 20.37 -9.22 6.58
CA ALA A 234 20.61 -10.48 5.91
C ALA A 234 21.35 -10.30 4.59
N ARG A 235 22.13 -11.30 4.19
CA ARG A 235 22.65 -11.42 2.82
C ARG A 235 21.74 -12.34 2.05
N VAL A 236 21.28 -11.91 0.89
CA VAL A 236 20.27 -12.65 0.11
C VAL A 236 20.64 -12.76 -1.36
N ILE A 237 20.13 -13.81 -2.02
CA ILE A 237 19.96 -13.83 -3.48
C ILE A 237 18.45 -13.81 -3.74
N GLN A 238 17.99 -12.80 -4.48
CA GLN A 238 16.62 -12.72 -4.97
C GLN A 238 16.60 -13.01 -6.46
N LEU A 239 15.70 -13.89 -6.88
CA LEU A 239 15.44 -14.20 -8.29
C LEU A 239 13.98 -13.92 -8.58
N PHE A 240 13.73 -13.23 -9.69
CA PHE A 240 12.42 -12.94 -10.21
C PHE A 240 12.45 -13.24 -11.70
N ALA A 241 11.79 -14.31 -12.12
CA ALA A 241 11.71 -14.72 -13.51
C ALA A 241 10.27 -14.57 -14.00
N SER A 242 10.10 -14.12 -15.25
CA SER A 242 8.80 -14.07 -15.90
C SER A 242 8.96 -14.12 -17.41
N LYS A 243 7.84 -14.12 -18.16
CA LYS A 243 7.85 -13.95 -19.62
C LYS A 243 8.52 -12.65 -20.10
N TRP A 244 8.69 -11.66 -19.21
CA TRP A 244 9.30 -10.36 -19.51
C TRP A 244 10.82 -10.34 -19.37
N GLY A 245 11.42 -11.36 -18.77
CA GLY A 245 12.87 -11.44 -18.65
C GLY A 245 13.36 -12.55 -17.71
N PRO A 246 14.57 -13.08 -17.97
CA PRO A 246 15.21 -14.05 -17.09
C PRO A 246 15.59 -13.40 -15.74
N PRO A 247 15.78 -14.19 -14.68
CA PRO A 247 16.26 -13.66 -13.41
C PRO A 247 17.76 -13.34 -13.50
N GLU A 248 18.17 -12.27 -12.84
CA GLU A 248 19.59 -11.93 -12.67
C GLU A 248 20.03 -12.23 -11.22
N PRO A 249 20.79 -13.31 -10.98
CA PRO A 249 21.26 -13.62 -9.65
C PRO A 249 22.27 -12.57 -9.17
N ALA A 250 21.96 -11.93 -8.04
CA ALA A 250 22.88 -11.04 -7.35
C ALA A 250 22.79 -11.26 -5.84
N ILE A 251 23.95 -11.36 -5.18
CA ILE A 251 24.01 -11.30 -3.72
C ILE A 251 23.81 -9.84 -3.32
N ARG A 252 22.88 -9.60 -2.40
CA ARG A 252 22.52 -8.27 -1.92
C ARG A 252 22.37 -8.27 -0.41
N ASP A 253 22.60 -7.12 0.19
CA ASP A 253 22.29 -6.89 1.59
C ASP A 253 20.84 -6.42 1.72
N ALA A 254 20.13 -7.00 2.67
CA ALA A 254 18.78 -6.64 3.07
C ALA A 254 18.77 -6.30 4.57
N VAL A 255 17.87 -5.43 4.98
CA VAL A 255 17.78 -4.91 6.36
C VAL A 255 16.47 -5.36 6.97
N PHE A 256 16.48 -5.74 8.25
CA PHE A 256 15.26 -5.99 8.98
C PHE A 256 14.64 -4.68 9.47
N GLU A 257 13.42 -4.39 9.04
CA GLU A 257 12.61 -3.27 9.53
C GLU A 257 11.42 -3.87 10.30
N GLY A 258 11.56 -4.00 11.63
CA GLY A 258 10.58 -4.75 12.44
C GLY A 258 10.64 -6.25 12.15
N ASP A 259 9.52 -6.85 11.76
CA ASP A 259 9.41 -8.26 11.38
C ASP A 259 9.59 -8.51 9.87
N GLU A 260 9.86 -7.46 9.08
CA GLU A 260 10.04 -7.54 7.64
C GLU A 260 11.51 -7.52 7.23
N LEU A 261 11.84 -8.25 6.17
CA LEU A 261 13.13 -8.16 5.50
C LEU A 261 13.00 -7.27 4.26
N ILE A 262 13.72 -6.15 4.26
CA ILE A 262 13.65 -5.13 3.23
C ILE A 262 14.92 -5.16 2.37
N LEU A 263 14.72 -5.41 1.08
CA LEU A 263 15.74 -5.37 0.05
C LEU A 263 15.56 -4.13 -0.82
N ARG A 264 16.62 -3.34 -1.00
CA ARG A 264 16.66 -2.17 -1.89
C ARG A 264 17.71 -2.39 -2.97
N ALA A 265 17.33 -2.22 -4.22
CA ALA A 265 18.26 -2.29 -5.36
C ALA A 265 17.96 -1.14 -6.32
N GLY A 266 18.75 -0.07 -6.24
CA GLY A 266 18.43 1.19 -6.92
C GLY A 266 17.09 1.74 -6.42
N ARG A 267 16.14 1.95 -7.34
CA ARG A 267 14.77 2.40 -7.02
C ARG A 267 13.79 1.26 -6.73
N MET A 268 14.20 0.01 -6.92
CA MET A 268 13.37 -1.14 -6.59
C MET A 268 13.38 -1.35 -5.08
N ARG A 269 12.20 -1.62 -4.51
CA ARG A 269 12.04 -2.05 -3.11
C ARG A 269 11.31 -3.38 -3.09
N THR A 270 11.87 -4.38 -2.41
CA THR A 270 11.14 -5.60 -2.06
C THR A 270 11.06 -5.74 -0.55
N ALA A 271 9.88 -6.05 -0.05
CA ALA A 271 9.67 -6.45 1.31
C ALA A 271 9.27 -7.93 1.36
N TYR A 272 9.76 -8.61 2.38
CA TYR A 272 9.33 -9.94 2.74
C TYR A 272 8.79 -9.91 4.17
N ARG A 273 7.72 -10.65 4.44
CA ARG A 273 7.19 -10.83 5.79
C ARG A 273 6.95 -12.30 6.05
N MET A 274 7.45 -12.80 7.17
CA MET A 274 7.20 -14.19 7.56
C MET A 274 5.84 -14.33 8.23
N ARG A 275 5.02 -15.24 7.71
CA ARG A 275 3.73 -15.61 8.29
C ARG A 275 3.91 -16.47 9.54
N PRO A 276 2.92 -16.55 10.43
CA PRO A 276 2.91 -17.53 11.53
C PRO A 276 3.06 -18.99 11.05
N SER A 277 2.61 -19.31 9.84
CA SER A 277 2.77 -20.63 9.21
C SER A 277 4.21 -20.95 8.76
N GLY A 278 5.13 -19.99 8.85
CA GLY A 278 6.50 -20.12 8.38
C GLY A 278 6.70 -19.82 6.90
N GLN A 279 5.64 -19.61 6.12
CA GLN A 279 5.72 -19.11 4.73
C GLN A 279 6.14 -17.63 4.69
N LEU A 280 6.62 -17.15 3.54
CA LEU A 280 6.90 -15.73 3.32
C LEU A 280 5.86 -15.10 2.40
N ASP A 281 5.39 -13.91 2.76
CA ASP A 281 4.85 -12.97 1.79
C ASP A 281 5.99 -12.23 1.09
N VAL A 282 5.80 -11.90 -0.18
CA VAL A 282 6.68 -11.00 -0.93
C VAL A 282 5.86 -9.85 -1.51
N PHE A 283 6.37 -8.63 -1.39
CA PHE A 283 5.82 -7.43 -2.02
C PHE A 283 6.95 -6.64 -2.65
N ARG A 284 6.93 -6.49 -3.97
CA ARG A 284 7.96 -5.78 -4.74
C ARG A 284 7.34 -4.59 -5.45
N VAL A 285 8.01 -3.44 -5.36
CA VAL A 285 7.72 -2.22 -6.11
C VAL A 285 8.89 -1.94 -7.04
N ASP A 286 8.60 -1.82 -8.33
CA ASP A 286 9.57 -1.51 -9.37
C ASP A 286 9.75 0.00 -9.54
N PRO A 287 10.84 0.45 -10.18
CA PRO A 287 11.14 1.88 -10.37
C PRO A 287 10.07 2.71 -11.10
N ASN A 288 9.23 2.05 -11.90
CA ASN A 288 8.11 2.67 -12.64
C ASN A 288 6.80 2.68 -11.82
N GLY A 289 6.82 2.23 -10.57
CA GLY A 289 5.67 2.19 -9.66
C GLY A 289 4.78 0.97 -9.84
N THR A 290 5.08 0.06 -10.79
CA THR A 290 4.40 -1.23 -10.81
C THR A 290 4.77 -2.00 -9.57
N PHE A 291 3.83 -2.80 -9.08
CA PHE A 291 4.09 -3.64 -7.93
C PHE A 291 3.52 -5.04 -8.16
N VAL A 292 4.13 -6.00 -7.47
CA VAL A 292 3.74 -7.40 -7.51
C VAL A 292 3.78 -7.93 -6.09
N TRP A 293 2.89 -8.87 -5.80
CA TRP A 293 2.88 -9.58 -4.53
C TRP A 293 2.75 -11.07 -4.77
N GLY A 294 3.13 -11.85 -3.76
CA GLY A 294 3.17 -13.30 -3.87
C GLY A 294 3.39 -13.97 -2.52
N ALA A 295 3.56 -15.28 -2.55
CA ALA A 295 3.87 -16.09 -1.38
C ALA A 295 4.93 -17.14 -1.71
N LEU A 296 5.84 -17.39 -0.78
CA LEU A 296 6.93 -18.37 -0.89
C LEU A 296 6.83 -19.39 0.24
N ALA A 297 7.09 -20.66 -0.08
CA ALA A 297 7.32 -21.72 0.89
C ALA A 297 8.83 -21.96 1.02
N LYS A 298 9.24 -22.50 2.17
CA LYS A 298 10.62 -22.94 2.36
C LYS A 298 10.86 -24.16 1.47
N GLU A 299 11.97 -24.15 0.74
CA GLU A 299 12.46 -25.36 0.06
C GLU A 299 12.89 -26.36 1.14
N PRO A 300 12.48 -27.64 1.03
CA PRO A 300 12.80 -28.67 2.03
C PRO A 300 14.30 -28.90 2.19
#